data_AF-A0A173XAA9-F1
#
_entry.id   AF-A0A173XAA9-F1
#
_cell.length_a   1.000
_cell.length_b   1.000
_cell.length_c   1.000
_cell.angle_alpha   90.00
_cell.angle_beta   90.00
_cell.angle_gamma   90.00
#
_symmetry.space_group_name_H-M   'P 1'
#
loop_
_entity.id
_entity.type
_entity.pdbx_description
1 polymer ?
#
loop_
_entity_poly.entity_id
_entity_poly.type
_entity_poly.pdbx_seq_one_letter_code
_entity_poly.pdbx_strand_id
1 'polypeptide(L)'
;MDIRLDEGFLFGMGVFETVAVEQGRPLLLEQHLNRMQGSADFLKLGSCAERGLTKEKIAEYLSTQEMSVKMHGALKIVMSAENTFFQMRENPYMDEIYSRGFMTDLSKVRRNETSPLVYHKTFNYGDCVLEKRAAAAAGINEKIFINTKGQISEGTVCNVFFVRKNMIYTPQLSCGLLPGILREYIMERFQVTETIIYPDELMYYEECFVTNSLMGVMPVRQLGNICFPHRAKADEVREVYEKEKMSL
;
A
#
# COMPACT_ATOMS: atom_id res chain seq x y z
N MET A 1 -15.06 -19.74 -9.67
CA MET A 1 -14.92 -18.40 -10.26
C MET A 1 -14.67 -18.62 -11.73
N ASP A 2 -15.53 -18.07 -12.59
CA ASP A 2 -15.35 -18.14 -14.04
C ASP A 2 -14.68 -16.83 -14.48
N ILE A 3 -13.48 -16.92 -15.07
CA ILE A 3 -12.70 -15.76 -15.52
C ILE A 3 -12.76 -15.73 -17.04
N ARG A 4 -13.26 -14.63 -17.60
CA ARG A 4 -13.29 -14.38 -19.04
C ARG A 4 -11.95 -13.79 -19.49
N LEU A 5 -11.46 -14.25 -20.63
CA LEU A 5 -10.23 -13.70 -21.21
C LEU A 5 -10.50 -12.30 -21.76
N ASP A 6 -9.77 -11.32 -21.26
CA ASP A 6 -9.81 -9.92 -21.69
C ASP A 6 -8.42 -9.28 -21.61
N GLU A 7 -8.32 -7.99 -21.90
CA GLU A 7 -7.05 -7.24 -21.81
C GLU A 7 -6.48 -7.18 -20.38
N GLY A 8 -7.30 -7.41 -19.35
CA GLY A 8 -6.84 -7.57 -17.97
C GLY A 8 -5.93 -8.77 -17.83
N PHE A 9 -6.35 -9.92 -18.36
CA PHE A 9 -5.53 -11.14 -18.37
C PHE A 9 -4.35 -11.05 -19.36
N LEU A 10 -4.60 -10.52 -20.56
CA LEU A 10 -3.61 -10.53 -21.65
C LEU A 10 -2.50 -9.49 -21.46
N PHE A 11 -2.84 -8.30 -20.95
CA PHE A 11 -1.97 -7.12 -20.94
C PHE A 11 -1.94 -6.38 -19.60
N GLY A 12 -2.61 -6.90 -18.57
CA GLY A 12 -2.66 -6.24 -17.26
C GLY A 12 -3.57 -5.02 -17.20
N MET A 13 -4.50 -4.88 -18.15
CA MET A 13 -5.47 -3.76 -18.22
C MET A 13 -6.65 -4.02 -17.26
N GLY A 14 -6.35 -3.91 -15.97
CA GLY A 14 -7.32 -4.04 -14.89
C GLY A 14 -6.82 -3.35 -13.63
N VAL A 15 -7.75 -3.13 -12.69
CA VAL A 15 -7.54 -2.46 -11.42
C VAL A 15 -7.87 -3.37 -10.26
N PHE A 16 -7.15 -3.20 -9.16
CA PHE A 16 -7.46 -3.93 -7.93
C PHE A 16 -7.31 -3.05 -6.70
N GLU A 17 -8.04 -3.42 -5.66
CA GLU A 17 -7.87 -2.90 -4.32
C GLU A 17 -7.58 -4.00 -3.32
N THR A 18 -6.98 -3.62 -2.19
CA THR A 18 -6.73 -4.53 -1.07
C THR A 18 -7.04 -3.79 0.22
N VAL A 19 -8.15 -4.15 0.82
CA VAL A 19 -8.79 -3.48 1.96
C VAL A 19 -8.58 -4.33 3.20
N ALA A 20 -8.13 -3.72 4.31
CA ALA A 20 -8.11 -4.42 5.59
C ALA A 20 -9.54 -4.63 6.10
N VAL A 21 -9.79 -5.79 6.68
CA VAL A 21 -11.07 -6.12 7.34
C VAL A 21 -10.77 -6.45 8.79
N GLU A 22 -11.31 -5.65 9.70
CA GLU A 22 -11.15 -5.86 11.15
C GLU A 22 -12.52 -6.08 11.76
N GLN A 23 -12.69 -7.19 12.50
CA GLN A 23 -13.97 -7.53 13.14
C GLN A 23 -15.17 -7.49 12.15
N GLY A 24 -14.94 -7.91 10.90
CA GLY A 24 -15.94 -7.87 9.83
C GLY A 24 -16.17 -6.51 9.18
N ARG A 25 -15.50 -5.44 9.62
CA ARG A 25 -15.59 -4.09 9.03
C ARG A 25 -14.45 -3.86 8.03
N PRO A 26 -14.74 -3.60 6.74
CA PRO A 26 -13.73 -3.15 5.78
C PRO A 26 -13.34 -1.69 6.08
N LEU A 27 -12.06 -1.46 6.37
CA LEU A 27 -11.55 -0.13 6.74
C LEU A 27 -11.36 0.77 5.52
N LEU A 28 -11.71 2.06 5.64
CA LEU A 28 -11.51 3.06 4.58
C LEU A 28 -12.11 2.64 3.22
N LEU A 29 -13.21 1.88 3.24
CA LEU A 29 -13.76 1.28 2.04
C LEU A 29 -14.17 2.32 0.98
N GLU A 30 -14.70 3.47 1.41
CA GLU A 30 -15.08 4.55 0.50
C GLU A 30 -13.87 5.09 -0.27
N GLN A 31 -12.76 5.33 0.42
CA GLN A 31 -11.51 5.81 -0.16
C GLN A 31 -10.94 4.77 -1.15
N HIS A 32 -11.05 3.48 -0.82
CA HIS A 32 -10.68 2.39 -1.72
C HIS A 32 -11.52 2.38 -3.00
N LEU A 33 -12.85 2.48 -2.90
CA LEU A 33 -13.74 2.50 -4.06
C LEU A 33 -13.52 3.75 -4.92
N ASN A 34 -13.28 4.91 -4.31
CA ASN A 34 -13.00 6.16 -5.02
C ASN A 34 -11.68 6.09 -5.81
N ARG A 35 -10.60 5.59 -5.20
CA ARG A 35 -9.32 5.41 -5.91
C ARG A 35 -9.43 4.37 -7.03
N MET A 36 -10.18 3.29 -6.78
CA MET A 36 -10.44 2.27 -7.78
C MET A 36 -11.22 2.83 -8.97
N GLN A 37 -12.24 3.66 -8.73
CA GLN A 37 -12.97 4.37 -9.79
C GLN A 37 -12.05 5.28 -10.59
N GLY A 38 -11.22 6.10 -9.96
CA GLY A 38 -10.27 6.95 -10.68
C GLY A 38 -9.28 6.16 -11.55
N SER A 39 -8.85 4.98 -11.09
CA SER A 39 -8.02 4.07 -11.89
C SER A 39 -8.80 3.39 -13.01
N ALA A 40 -10.07 3.06 -12.78
CA ALA A 40 -10.97 2.51 -13.79
C ALA A 40 -11.25 3.51 -14.91
N ASP A 41 -11.48 4.78 -14.57
CA ASP A 41 -11.69 5.87 -15.52
C ASP A 41 -10.45 6.08 -16.39
N PHE A 42 -9.26 6.08 -15.77
CA PHE A 42 -7.98 6.17 -16.49
C PHE A 42 -7.82 5.05 -17.53
N LEU A 43 -8.19 3.81 -17.16
CA LEU A 43 -8.13 2.64 -18.05
C LEU A 43 -9.39 2.46 -18.92
N LYS A 44 -10.39 3.35 -18.82
CA LYS A 44 -11.67 3.28 -19.53
C LYS A 44 -12.46 1.97 -19.30
N LEU A 45 -12.46 1.48 -18.07
CA LEU A 45 -13.12 0.21 -17.68
C LEU A 45 -14.60 0.36 -17.28
N GLY A 46 -15.15 1.58 -17.35
CA GLY A 46 -16.52 1.89 -16.95
C GLY A 46 -16.70 2.11 -15.44
N SER A 47 -17.95 2.24 -15.00
CA SER A 47 -18.27 2.49 -13.60
C SER A 47 -18.08 1.24 -12.73
N CYS A 48 -17.32 1.39 -11.64
CA CYS A 48 -17.20 0.37 -10.59
C CYS A 48 -18.58 0.06 -9.99
N ALA A 49 -19.39 1.10 -9.73
CA ALA A 49 -20.68 0.94 -9.08
C ALA A 49 -21.69 0.17 -9.95
N GLU A 50 -21.78 0.50 -11.24
CA GLU A 50 -22.65 -0.24 -12.20
C GLU A 50 -22.25 -1.71 -12.33
N ARG A 51 -20.99 -2.02 -12.04
CA ARG A 51 -20.44 -3.37 -12.03
C ARG A 51 -20.55 -4.10 -10.69
N GLY A 52 -21.29 -3.53 -9.73
CA GLY A 52 -21.55 -4.15 -8.43
C GLY A 52 -20.41 -4.00 -7.42
N LEU A 53 -19.44 -3.12 -7.66
CA LEU A 53 -18.42 -2.76 -6.67
C LEU A 53 -18.95 -1.67 -5.73
N THR A 54 -20.00 -2.02 -4.99
CA THR A 54 -20.64 -1.11 -4.02
C THR A 54 -20.44 -1.60 -2.59
N LYS A 55 -20.64 -0.70 -1.62
CA LYS A 55 -20.57 -1.02 -0.19
C LYS A 55 -21.53 -2.15 0.17
N GLU A 56 -22.73 -2.15 -0.39
CA GLU A 56 -23.79 -3.12 -0.13
C GLU A 56 -23.38 -4.50 -0.63
N LYS A 57 -22.85 -4.60 -1.85
CA LYS A 57 -22.39 -5.87 -2.44
C LYS A 57 -21.18 -6.44 -1.72
N ILE A 58 -20.29 -5.57 -1.24
CA ILE A 58 -19.15 -5.98 -0.42
C ILE A 58 -19.62 -6.47 0.94
N ALA A 59 -20.58 -5.79 1.58
CA ALA A 59 -21.16 -6.24 2.85
C ALA A 59 -21.88 -7.59 2.69
N GLU A 60 -22.66 -7.77 1.62
CA GLU A 60 -23.29 -9.04 1.26
C GLU A 60 -22.21 -10.13 1.10
N TYR A 61 -21.16 -9.88 0.34
CA TYR A 61 -20.06 -10.82 0.18
C TYR A 61 -19.41 -11.18 1.53
N LEU A 62 -19.05 -10.19 2.36
CA LEU A 62 -18.45 -10.43 3.67
C LEU A 62 -19.38 -11.22 4.60
N SER A 63 -20.71 -11.07 4.49
CA SER A 63 -21.65 -11.86 5.29
C SER A 63 -21.56 -13.37 5.02
N THR A 64 -21.15 -13.76 3.81
CA THR A 64 -20.96 -15.17 3.41
C THR A 64 -19.63 -15.78 3.87
N GLN A 65 -18.69 -14.96 4.34
CA GLN A 65 -17.35 -15.40 4.73
C GLN A 65 -17.32 -15.87 6.18
N GLU A 66 -16.40 -16.78 6.50
CA GLU A 66 -16.18 -17.23 7.88
C GLU A 66 -15.72 -16.10 8.81
N MET A 67 -16.14 -16.14 10.07
CA MET A 67 -15.77 -15.10 11.04
C MET A 67 -14.27 -15.07 11.32
N SER A 68 -13.61 -16.23 11.33
CA SER A 68 -12.15 -16.38 11.51
C SER A 68 -11.37 -15.46 10.56
N VAL A 69 -11.68 -15.51 9.25
CA VAL A 69 -11.02 -14.72 8.21
C VAL A 69 -11.38 -13.24 8.29
N LYS A 70 -12.54 -12.90 8.88
CA LYS A 70 -13.02 -11.51 9.03
C LYS A 70 -12.53 -10.80 10.28
N MET A 71 -12.02 -11.54 11.26
CA MET A 71 -11.50 -10.92 12.48
C MET A 71 -10.28 -10.04 12.19
N HIS A 72 -9.39 -10.53 11.32
CA HIS A 72 -8.21 -9.82 10.84
C HIS A 72 -7.87 -10.28 9.41
N GLY A 73 -8.54 -9.67 8.44
CA GLY A 73 -8.61 -10.12 7.06
C GLY A 73 -8.13 -9.09 6.05
N ALA A 74 -7.96 -9.56 4.82
CA ALA A 74 -7.68 -8.75 3.65
C ALA A 74 -8.70 -9.07 2.55
N LEU A 75 -9.54 -8.09 2.23
CA LEU A 75 -10.47 -8.14 1.11
C LEU A 75 -9.76 -7.62 -0.14
N LYS A 76 -9.59 -8.49 -1.13
CA LYS A 76 -9.15 -8.09 -2.47
C LYS A 76 -10.35 -7.87 -3.36
N ILE A 77 -10.37 -6.71 -4.03
CA ILE A 77 -11.39 -6.33 -5.01
C ILE A 77 -10.69 -6.24 -6.37
N VAL A 78 -11.26 -6.87 -7.40
CA VAL A 78 -10.62 -6.99 -8.72
C VAL A 78 -11.61 -6.62 -9.81
N MET A 79 -11.12 -5.87 -10.80
CA MET A 79 -11.90 -5.47 -11.97
C MET A 79 -11.03 -5.33 -13.23
N SER A 80 -11.39 -6.03 -14.29
CA SER A 80 -10.95 -5.78 -15.68
C SER A 80 -12.18 -5.67 -16.58
N ALA A 81 -12.03 -5.48 -17.90
CA ALA A 81 -13.16 -5.24 -18.81
C ALA A 81 -14.33 -6.24 -18.65
N GLU A 82 -14.03 -7.53 -18.51
CA GLU A 82 -15.04 -8.61 -18.47
C GLU A 82 -15.15 -9.30 -17.10
N ASN A 83 -14.33 -8.91 -16.12
CA ASN A 83 -14.23 -9.63 -14.85
C ASN A 83 -14.37 -8.71 -13.65
N THR A 84 -15.27 -9.04 -12.71
CA THR A 84 -15.37 -8.43 -11.38
C THR A 84 -15.41 -9.52 -10.33
N PHE A 85 -14.58 -9.46 -9.29
CA PHE A 85 -14.71 -10.37 -8.17
C PHE A 85 -14.10 -9.87 -6.86
N PHE A 86 -14.50 -10.53 -5.78
CA PHE A 86 -13.97 -10.37 -4.44
C PHE A 86 -13.23 -11.64 -4.00
N GLN A 87 -12.17 -11.46 -3.22
CA GLN A 87 -11.47 -12.57 -2.58
C GLN A 87 -11.04 -12.16 -1.17
N MET A 88 -11.42 -12.97 -0.18
CA MET A 88 -10.89 -12.87 1.18
C MET A 88 -9.66 -13.75 1.39
N ARG A 89 -8.78 -13.29 2.28
CA ARG A 89 -7.72 -14.07 2.92
C ARG A 89 -7.40 -13.48 4.28
N GLU A 90 -6.64 -14.20 5.09
CA GLU A 90 -6.09 -13.66 6.34
C GLU A 90 -5.08 -12.54 6.06
N ASN A 91 -5.08 -11.53 6.92
CA ASN A 91 -4.06 -10.50 6.92
C ASN A 91 -2.81 -11.02 7.67
N PRO A 92 -1.60 -11.02 7.07
CA PRO A 92 -0.43 -11.64 7.68
C PRO A 92 0.29 -10.77 8.72
N TYR A 93 -0.11 -9.51 8.95
CA TYR A 93 0.64 -8.56 9.76
C TYR A 93 0.23 -8.59 11.24
N MET A 94 0.95 -9.39 12.04
CA MET A 94 0.74 -9.56 13.49
C MET A 94 1.67 -8.69 14.34
N ASP A 95 1.31 -8.44 15.60
CA ASP A 95 2.05 -7.61 16.58
C ASP A 95 3.54 -7.94 16.73
N GLU A 96 3.92 -9.20 16.58
CA GLU A 96 5.33 -9.63 16.63
C GLU A 96 6.16 -8.96 15.53
N ILE A 97 5.60 -8.78 14.33
CA ILE A 97 6.28 -8.15 13.20
C ILE A 97 6.53 -6.68 13.51
N TYR A 98 5.56 -5.98 14.11
CA TYR A 98 5.73 -4.57 14.51
C TYR A 98 6.76 -4.42 15.62
N SER A 99 6.83 -5.37 16.55
CA SER A 99 7.84 -5.36 17.62
C SER A 99 9.25 -5.47 17.05
N ARG A 100 9.43 -6.34 16.03
CA ARG A 100 10.72 -6.51 15.34
C ARG A 100 11.05 -5.36 14.38
N GLY A 101 10.06 -4.77 13.74
CA GLY A 101 10.21 -3.80 12.66
C GLY A 101 10.76 -4.42 11.37
N PHE A 102 10.50 -3.76 10.24
CA PHE A 102 10.98 -4.22 8.94
C PHE A 102 12.48 -4.00 8.76
N MET A 103 13.16 -5.00 8.20
CA MET A 103 14.40 -4.80 7.46
C MET A 103 14.07 -4.57 6.00
N THR A 104 14.67 -3.55 5.42
CA THR A 104 14.44 -3.15 4.03
C THR A 104 15.75 -2.91 3.31
N ASP A 105 15.71 -2.93 1.98
CA ASP A 105 16.85 -2.58 1.13
C ASP A 105 16.38 -1.85 -0.12
N LEU A 106 17.30 -1.19 -0.81
CA LEU A 106 17.00 -0.53 -2.07
C LEU A 106 16.82 -1.55 -3.19
N SER A 107 15.79 -1.35 -4.00
CA SER A 107 15.61 -2.10 -5.23
C SER A 107 16.67 -1.73 -6.26
N LYS A 108 17.16 -2.73 -7.01
CA LYS A 108 17.99 -2.50 -8.20
C LYS A 108 17.15 -2.09 -9.41
N VAL A 109 15.87 -2.40 -9.40
CA VAL A 109 14.91 -1.99 -10.43
C VAL A 109 14.57 -0.53 -10.21
N ARG A 110 14.57 0.26 -11.29
CA ARG A 110 14.25 1.69 -11.23
C ARG A 110 12.77 1.89 -11.53
N ARG A 111 12.08 2.64 -10.65
CA ARG A 111 10.70 3.06 -10.92
C ARG A 111 10.72 4.13 -12.01
N ASN A 112 9.93 3.94 -13.07
CA ASN A 112 9.78 4.96 -14.10
C ASN A 112 8.74 5.99 -13.67
N GLU A 113 9.17 7.15 -13.17
CA GLU A 113 8.28 8.21 -12.71
C GLU A 113 7.52 8.91 -13.84
N THR A 114 7.92 8.71 -15.10
CA THR A 114 7.17 9.20 -16.27
C THR A 114 6.07 8.24 -16.72
N SER A 115 6.03 7.02 -16.16
CA SER A 115 4.96 6.07 -16.46
C SER A 115 3.68 6.50 -15.73
N PRO A 116 2.54 6.69 -16.43
CA PRO A 116 1.31 7.08 -15.76
C PRO A 116 0.76 5.98 -14.84
N LEU A 117 1.15 4.71 -15.07
CA LEU A 117 0.67 3.58 -14.30
C LEU A 117 1.15 3.58 -12.85
N VAL A 118 2.20 4.33 -12.50
CA VAL A 118 2.70 4.40 -11.11
C VAL A 118 1.72 5.08 -10.16
N TYR A 119 0.76 5.85 -10.70
CA TYR A 119 -0.27 6.54 -9.93
C TYR A 119 -1.57 5.72 -9.79
N HIS A 120 -1.62 4.52 -10.40
CA HIS A 120 -2.83 3.70 -10.46
C HIS A 120 -2.56 2.28 -9.98
N LYS A 121 -3.51 1.72 -9.20
CA LYS A 121 -3.37 0.37 -8.65
C LYS A 121 -3.84 -0.69 -9.64
N THR A 122 -3.01 -0.94 -10.65
CA THR A 122 -3.33 -1.80 -11.81
C THR A 122 -2.74 -3.20 -11.72
N PHE A 123 -3.14 -4.12 -12.60
CA PHE A 123 -2.56 -5.47 -12.68
C PHE A 123 -1.10 -5.48 -13.17
N ASN A 124 -0.58 -4.34 -13.66
CA ASN A 124 0.83 -4.16 -14.03
C ASN A 124 1.72 -4.05 -12.78
N TYR A 125 1.73 -5.13 -12.00
CA TYR A 125 2.34 -5.22 -10.67
C TYR A 125 3.54 -6.18 -10.64
N GLY A 126 4.03 -6.58 -11.82
CA GLY A 126 5.10 -7.57 -11.98
C GLY A 126 6.38 -7.20 -11.24
N ASP A 127 6.88 -5.99 -11.43
CA ASP A 127 8.09 -5.49 -10.75
C ASP A 127 7.96 -5.56 -9.23
N CYS A 128 6.80 -5.16 -8.70
CA CYS A 128 6.50 -5.22 -7.27
C CYS A 128 6.51 -6.66 -6.76
N VAL A 129 5.86 -7.58 -7.48
CA VAL A 129 5.82 -9.00 -7.10
C VAL A 129 7.21 -9.63 -7.12
N LEU A 130 7.99 -9.37 -8.17
CA LEU A 130 9.34 -9.91 -8.32
C LEU A 130 10.27 -9.37 -7.23
N GLU A 131 10.24 -8.06 -6.97
CA GLU A 131 11.09 -7.46 -5.93
C GLU A 131 10.65 -7.86 -4.52
N LYS A 132 9.35 -8.09 -4.27
CA LYS A 132 8.87 -8.63 -2.99
C LYS A 132 9.35 -10.06 -2.75
N ARG A 133 9.34 -10.89 -3.79
CA ARG A 133 9.91 -12.26 -3.74
C ARG A 133 11.42 -12.23 -3.50
N ALA A 134 12.13 -11.32 -4.18
CA ALA A 134 13.55 -11.13 -3.99
C ALA A 134 13.89 -10.67 -2.56
N ALA A 135 13.08 -9.77 -1.99
CA ALA A 135 13.19 -9.35 -0.59
C ALA A 135 13.09 -10.56 0.36
N ALA A 136 12.03 -11.36 0.19
CA ALA A 136 11.81 -12.55 1.00
C ALA A 136 12.97 -13.57 0.88
N ALA A 137 13.47 -13.80 -0.34
CA ALA A 137 14.60 -14.70 -0.59
C ALA A 137 15.91 -14.21 0.07
N ALA A 138 16.06 -12.90 0.25
CA ALA A 138 17.20 -12.29 0.96
C ALA A 138 16.97 -12.19 2.48
N GLY A 139 15.85 -12.69 3.02
CA GLY A 139 15.54 -12.63 4.45
C GLY A 139 15.15 -11.23 4.95
N ILE A 140 14.80 -10.31 4.05
CA ILE A 140 14.32 -8.96 4.39
C ILE A 140 12.82 -8.83 4.09
N ASN A 141 12.17 -7.84 4.68
CA ASN A 141 10.72 -7.70 4.63
C ASN A 141 10.24 -6.96 3.38
N GLU A 142 11.00 -5.98 2.90
CA GLU A 142 10.55 -5.07 1.84
C GLU A 142 11.72 -4.50 1.04
N LYS A 143 11.47 -4.14 -0.21
CA LYS A 143 12.39 -3.32 -1.00
C LYS A 143 11.79 -1.96 -1.29
N ILE A 144 12.63 -0.93 -1.26
CA ILE A 144 12.27 0.45 -1.58
C ILE A 144 12.78 0.80 -2.97
N PHE A 145 11.89 1.21 -3.86
CA PHE A 145 12.23 1.66 -5.19
C PHE A 145 12.83 3.06 -5.17
N ILE A 146 13.77 3.24 -6.09
CA ILE A 146 14.33 4.52 -6.48
C ILE A 146 13.97 4.76 -7.95
N ASN A 147 13.60 5.99 -8.29
CA ASN A 147 13.20 6.32 -9.64
C ASN A 147 14.40 6.51 -10.58
N THR A 148 14.15 6.84 -11.85
CA THR A 148 15.20 7.01 -12.87
C THR A 148 16.10 8.22 -12.61
N LYS A 149 15.61 9.19 -11.81
CA LYS A 149 16.36 10.38 -11.33
C LYS A 149 17.17 10.12 -10.06
N GLY A 150 17.14 8.90 -9.53
CA GLY A 150 17.84 8.53 -8.30
C GLY A 150 17.12 8.90 -7.00
N GLN A 151 15.86 9.30 -7.07
CA GLN A 151 15.06 9.74 -5.93
C GLN A 151 14.29 8.56 -5.34
N ILE A 152 14.10 8.53 -4.03
CA ILE A 152 13.24 7.54 -3.37
C ILE A 152 11.79 7.74 -3.84
N SER A 153 11.12 6.62 -4.14
CA SER A 153 9.71 6.58 -4.55
C SER A 153 8.88 5.86 -3.48
N GLU A 154 8.64 4.56 -3.60
CA GLU A 154 7.81 3.76 -2.71
C GLU A 154 8.38 2.34 -2.54
N GLY A 155 7.85 1.56 -1.59
CA GLY A 155 8.17 0.14 -1.48
C GLY A 155 7.40 -0.72 -2.48
N THR A 156 7.58 -2.05 -2.45
CA THR A 156 6.85 -2.93 -3.39
C THR A 156 5.34 -2.98 -3.15
N VAL A 157 4.91 -2.76 -1.92
CA VAL A 157 3.49 -2.75 -1.53
C VAL A 157 3.15 -1.65 -0.53
N CYS A 158 3.96 -0.60 -0.41
CA CYS A 158 3.80 0.42 0.62
C CYS A 158 4.38 1.78 0.22
N ASN A 159 3.89 2.87 0.82
CA ASN A 159 4.59 4.16 0.80
C ASN A 159 5.63 4.21 1.94
N VAL A 160 6.62 5.09 1.83
CA VAL A 160 7.71 5.25 2.80
C VAL A 160 7.72 6.65 3.40
N PHE A 161 8.06 6.73 4.68
CA PHE A 161 8.16 7.95 5.46
C PHE A 161 9.44 7.94 6.29
N PHE A 162 9.99 9.12 6.51
CA PHE A 162 11.19 9.33 7.30
C PHE A 162 10.95 10.43 8.33
N VAL A 163 11.66 10.37 9.45
CA VAL A 163 11.51 11.35 10.53
C VAL A 163 12.87 11.96 10.84
N ARG A 164 12.91 13.29 10.98
CA ARG A 164 14.09 14.03 11.41
C ARG A 164 13.69 15.22 12.25
N LYS A 165 14.25 15.34 13.46
CA LYS A 165 13.91 16.40 14.43
C LYS A 165 12.40 16.46 14.68
N ASN A 166 11.78 15.29 14.91
CA ASN A 166 10.34 15.13 15.17
C ASN A 166 9.40 15.54 14.00
N MET A 167 9.93 15.90 12.83
CA MET A 167 9.13 16.21 11.64
C MET A 167 9.10 15.02 10.68
N ILE A 168 7.94 14.79 10.06
CA ILE A 168 7.72 13.69 9.12
C ILE A 168 7.94 14.16 7.68
N TYR A 169 8.64 13.34 6.90
CA TYR A 169 8.90 13.56 5.48
C TYR A 169 8.47 12.34 4.69
N THR A 170 7.98 12.54 3.47
CA THR A 170 7.67 11.46 2.53
C THR A 170 8.02 11.90 1.11
N PRO A 171 8.38 10.97 0.20
CA PRO A 171 8.52 11.29 -1.21
C PRO A 171 7.26 11.97 -1.77
N GLN A 172 7.47 13.08 -2.50
CA GLN A 172 6.43 13.76 -3.25
C GLN A 172 5.93 12.92 -4.43
N LEU A 173 4.67 13.06 -4.84
CA LEU A 173 4.07 12.21 -5.88
C LEU A 173 4.86 12.19 -7.19
N SER A 174 5.48 13.30 -7.60
CA SER A 174 6.27 13.37 -8.83
C SER A 174 7.53 12.49 -8.83
N CYS A 175 7.89 11.88 -7.70
CA CYS A 175 8.88 10.80 -7.62
C CYS A 175 8.37 9.48 -8.23
N GLY A 176 7.09 9.40 -8.60
CA GLY A 176 6.48 8.25 -9.28
C GLY A 176 6.07 7.17 -8.30
N LEU A 177 5.07 7.42 -7.46
CA LEU A 177 4.54 6.48 -6.48
C LEU A 177 3.01 6.50 -6.47
N LEU A 178 2.41 5.44 -5.93
CA LEU A 178 0.98 5.34 -5.76
C LEU A 178 0.51 6.32 -4.67
N PRO A 179 -0.53 7.14 -4.89
CA PRO A 179 -1.19 7.88 -3.82
C PRO A 179 -1.91 6.88 -2.89
N GLY A 180 -1.20 6.49 -1.83
CA GLY A 180 -1.71 5.54 -0.84
C GLY A 180 -2.78 6.17 0.03
N ILE A 181 -3.88 5.44 0.25
CA ILE A 181 -4.97 5.87 1.13
C ILE A 181 -4.47 6.13 2.56
N LEU A 182 -3.60 5.24 3.06
CA LEU A 182 -3.00 5.44 4.39
C LEU A 182 -1.97 6.57 4.41
N ARG A 183 -1.27 6.81 3.30
CA ARG A 183 -0.40 7.98 3.16
C ARG A 183 -1.21 9.27 3.29
N GLU A 184 -2.35 9.36 2.60
CA GLU A 184 -3.28 10.49 2.71
C GLU A 184 -3.82 10.64 4.13
N TYR A 185 -4.29 9.55 4.75
CA TYR A 185 -4.74 9.56 6.15
C TYR A 185 -3.71 10.16 7.11
N ILE A 186 -2.43 9.78 6.97
CA ILE A 186 -1.33 10.31 7.80
C ILE A 186 -1.11 11.79 7.52
N MET A 187 -1.09 12.20 6.25
CA MET A 187 -0.88 13.60 5.85
C MET A 187 -2.00 14.54 6.33
N GLU A 188 -3.22 14.04 6.51
CA GLU A 188 -4.34 14.81 7.06
C GLU A 188 -4.23 15.06 8.58
N ARG A 189 -3.51 14.20 9.30
CA ARG A 189 -3.47 14.18 10.79
C ARG A 189 -2.14 14.65 11.37
N PHE A 190 -1.08 14.57 10.58
CA PHE A 190 0.27 14.91 11.00
C PHE A 190 0.86 15.97 10.08
N GLN A 191 1.75 16.79 10.63
CA GLN A 191 2.55 17.69 9.82
C GLN A 191 3.58 16.88 9.01
N VAL A 192 3.26 16.62 7.76
CA VAL A 192 4.10 15.88 6.81
C VAL A 192 4.63 16.84 5.73
N THR A 193 5.93 16.78 5.46
CA THR A 193 6.54 17.47 4.33
C THR A 193 6.72 16.50 3.17
N GLU A 194 6.01 16.72 2.08
CA GLU A 194 6.31 16.07 0.79
C GLU A 194 7.57 16.69 0.18
N THR A 195 8.58 15.88 -0.12
CA THR A 195 9.85 16.37 -0.68
C THR A 195 10.50 15.33 -1.59
N ILE A 196 11.53 15.74 -2.32
CA ILE A 196 12.48 14.82 -2.93
C ILE A 196 13.42 14.32 -1.83
N ILE A 197 13.70 13.01 -1.83
CA ILE A 197 14.62 12.36 -0.90
C ILE A 197 15.57 11.48 -1.71
N TYR A 198 16.86 11.61 -1.48
CA TYR A 198 17.89 10.78 -2.11
C TYR A 198 18.46 9.75 -1.12
N PRO A 199 18.93 8.58 -1.60
CA PRO A 199 19.49 7.54 -0.73
C PRO A 199 20.67 7.98 0.15
N ASP A 200 21.50 8.91 -0.31
CA ASP A 200 22.64 9.48 0.43
C ASP A 200 22.20 10.39 1.58
N GLU A 201 20.96 10.89 1.56
CA GLU A 201 20.39 11.70 2.64
C GLU A 201 19.84 10.85 3.80
N LEU A 202 19.73 9.53 3.62
CA LEU A 202 19.10 8.63 4.59
C LEU A 202 19.77 8.67 5.97
N MET A 203 21.09 8.91 6.03
CA MET A 203 21.86 9.04 7.27
C MET A 203 21.43 10.24 8.14
N TYR A 204 20.68 11.19 7.60
CA TYR A 204 20.18 12.35 8.33
C TYR A 204 18.82 12.12 9.00
N TYR A 205 18.15 11.01 8.72
CA TYR A 205 16.87 10.66 9.33
C TYR A 205 17.06 9.74 10.54
N GLU A 206 16.25 9.97 11.57
CA GLU A 206 16.32 9.29 12.86
C GLU A 206 15.39 8.07 12.91
N GLU A 207 14.28 8.13 12.18
CA GLU A 207 13.29 7.05 12.07
C GLU A 207 12.86 6.84 10.62
N CYS A 208 12.41 5.62 10.32
CA CYS A 208 11.78 5.27 9.06
C CYS A 208 10.56 4.38 9.34
N PHE A 209 9.49 4.58 8.60
CA PHE A 209 8.34 3.67 8.62
C PHE A 209 7.72 3.58 7.23
N VAL A 210 7.03 2.46 6.99
CA VAL A 210 6.27 2.24 5.75
C VAL A 210 4.81 2.02 6.06
N THR A 211 3.95 2.27 5.07
CA THR A 211 2.51 2.16 5.25
C THR A 211 1.78 1.57 4.06
N ASN A 212 0.77 0.76 4.34
CA ASN A 212 -0.31 0.41 3.41
C ASN A 212 -1.57 0.05 4.21
N SER A 213 -2.69 -0.22 3.52
CA SER A 213 -3.96 -0.52 4.18
C SER A 213 -3.95 -1.77 5.06
N LEU A 214 -3.09 -2.77 4.79
CA LEU A 214 -3.05 -4.02 5.55
C LEU A 214 -2.17 -3.94 6.79
N MET A 215 -1.01 -3.30 6.68
CA MET A 215 -0.03 -3.22 7.77
C MET A 215 -0.19 -1.95 8.61
N GLY A 216 -1.08 -1.02 8.23
CA GLY A 216 -1.18 0.28 8.87
C GLY A 216 0.15 1.02 8.80
N VAL A 217 0.77 1.26 9.96
CA VAL A 217 2.07 1.91 10.10
C VAL A 217 3.09 0.91 10.63
N MET A 218 4.08 0.58 9.80
CA MET A 218 5.11 -0.41 10.10
C MET A 218 6.48 0.25 10.29
N PRO A 219 7.05 0.23 11.50
CA PRO A 219 8.40 0.73 11.73
C PRO A 219 9.43 -0.03 10.89
N VAL A 220 10.40 0.71 10.36
CA VAL A 220 11.55 0.17 9.62
C VAL A 220 12.79 0.38 10.48
N ARG A 221 13.44 -0.72 10.89
CA ARG A 221 14.66 -0.65 11.69
C ARG A 221 15.93 -0.52 10.84
N GLN A 222 15.85 -0.86 9.54
CA GLN A 222 17.00 -0.81 8.64
C GLN A 222 16.57 -0.60 7.19
N LEU A 223 17.28 0.27 6.47
CA LEU A 223 17.20 0.44 5.02
C LEU A 223 18.60 0.42 4.42
N GLY A 224 18.94 -0.67 3.72
CA GLY A 224 20.29 -0.91 3.22
C GLY A 224 21.29 -0.96 4.38
N ASN A 225 22.28 -0.06 4.37
CA ASN A 225 23.28 0.05 5.43
C ASN A 225 22.89 1.03 6.55
N ILE A 226 21.75 1.71 6.44
CA ILE A 226 21.30 2.70 7.42
C ILE A 226 20.39 2.01 8.44
N CYS A 227 20.73 2.14 9.72
CA CYS A 227 19.92 1.65 10.84
C CYS A 227 19.15 2.82 11.46
N PHE A 228 17.89 2.58 11.80
CA PHE A 228 17.02 3.54 12.48
C PHE A 228 16.78 3.03 13.91
N PRO A 229 17.56 3.50 14.90
CA PRO A 229 17.46 3.02 16.28
C PRO A 229 16.25 3.57 17.03
N HIS A 230 15.59 4.61 16.48
CA HIS A 230 14.44 5.27 17.06
C HIS A 230 13.17 4.97 16.26
N ARG A 231 12.02 4.96 16.95
CA ARG A 231 10.70 4.67 16.38
C ARG A 231 9.56 5.39 17.13
N ALA A 232 9.88 6.40 17.92
CA ALA A 232 8.91 7.06 18.80
C ALA A 232 7.82 7.77 17.99
N LYS A 233 8.21 8.49 16.92
CA LYS A 233 7.24 9.11 16.03
C LYS A 233 6.48 8.07 15.21
N ALA A 234 7.14 7.02 14.72
CA ALA A 234 6.47 5.93 14.02
C ALA A 234 5.40 5.24 14.89
N ASP A 235 5.71 5.01 16.18
CA ASP A 235 4.78 4.43 17.14
C ASP A 235 3.63 5.39 17.49
N GLU A 236 3.90 6.69 17.63
CA GLU A 236 2.84 7.71 17.81
C GLU A 236 1.85 7.71 16.64
N VAL A 237 2.34 7.70 15.39
CA VAL A 237 1.48 7.66 14.19
C VAL A 237 0.67 6.36 14.18
N ARG A 238 1.29 5.23 14.53
CA ARG A 238 0.61 3.94 14.64
C ARG A 238 -0.48 3.97 15.71
N GLU A 239 -0.19 4.48 16.90
CA GLU A 239 -1.16 4.54 18.01
C GLU A 239 -2.39 5.39 17.65
N VAL A 240 -2.21 6.51 16.97
CA VAL A 240 -3.33 7.34 16.49
C VAL A 240 -4.15 6.55 15.46
N TYR A 241 -3.50 5.93 14.48
CA TYR A 241 -4.20 5.09 13.49
C TYR A 241 -4.98 3.96 14.16
N GLU A 242 -4.37 3.22 15.09
CA GLU A 242 -5.02 2.10 15.78
C GLU A 242 -6.23 2.53 16.62
N LYS A 243 -6.19 3.73 17.24
CA LYS A 243 -7.33 4.30 17.99
C LYS A 243 -8.48 4.71 17.07
N GLU A 244 -8.18 5.19 15.87
CA GLU A 244 -9.18 5.72 14.95
C GLU A 244 -9.68 4.68 13.93
N LYS A 245 -8.91 3.63 13.63
CA LYS A 245 -9.18 2.77 12.46
C LYS A 245 -10.59 2.18 12.43
N MET A 246 -11.18 1.89 13.59
CA MET A 246 -12.53 1.33 13.69
C MET A 246 -13.64 2.37 13.48
N SER A 247 -13.34 3.67 13.50
CA SER A 247 -14.28 4.76 13.17
C SER A 247 -14.16 5.26 11.73
N LEU A 248 -13.08 4.92 11.02
CA LEU A 248 -12.84 5.20 9.59
C LEU A 248 -13.75 4.39 8.66
#